data_AF-A0AAD1FQU3-F1
#
_entry.id   AF-A0AAD1FQU3-F1
#
_cell.length_a   1.000
_cell.length_b   1.000
_cell.length_c   1.000
_cell.angle_alpha   90.00
_cell.angle_beta   90.00
_cell.angle_gamma   90.00
#
_symmetry.space_group_name_H-M   'P 1'
#
loop_
_entity.id
_entity.type
_entity.pdbx_description
1 polymer ?
#
loop_
_entity_poly.entity_id
_entity_poly.type
_entity_poly.pdbx_seq_one_letter_code
_entity_poly.pdbx_strand_id
1 'polypeptide(L)' 'MGSAPYFAGDVKASVSLPSFYDNFDMATGKVTNAEIDTKLKEAVETLIK' A
#
# COMPACT_ATOMS: atom_id res chain seq x y z
N MET A 1 -25.31 -13.76 3.64
CA MET A 1 -25.35 -13.06 2.34
C MET A 1 -25.23 -11.58 2.60
N GLY A 2 -24.08 -10.96 2.30
CA GLY A 2 -23.89 -9.53 2.58
C GLY A 2 -22.45 -9.08 2.41
N SER A 3 -21.84 -9.37 1.26
CA SER A 3 -20.54 -8.81 0.90
C SER A 3 -20.73 -8.16 -0.46
N ALA A 4 -20.69 -6.82 -0.47
CA ALA A 4 -21.10 -5.94 -1.55
C ALA A 4 -20.84 -6.51 -2.96
N PRO A 5 -21.88 -6.70 -3.80
CA PRO A 5 -21.68 -7.11 -5.17
C PRO A 5 -21.06 -5.92 -5.91
N TYR A 6 -19.85 -6.11 -6.40
CA TYR A 6 -19.12 -5.18 -7.26
C TYR A 6 -18.72 -3.88 -6.55
N PHE A 7 -17.62 -3.94 -5.78
CA PHE A 7 -16.74 -2.78 -5.66
C PHE A 7 -16.27 -2.43 -7.08
N ALA A 8 -16.98 -1.53 -7.76
CA ALA A 8 -16.52 -0.84 -8.97
C ALA A 8 -15.42 0.20 -8.62
N GLY A 9 -14.57 -0.15 -7.64
CA GLY A 9 -13.41 0.62 -7.27
C GLY A 9 -12.31 0.24 -8.23
N ASP A 10 -11.88 1.20 -9.04
CA ASP A 10 -10.71 1.03 -9.89
C ASP A 10 -9.49 0.90 -8.98
N VAL A 11 -8.92 -0.31 -8.91
CA VAL A 11 -7.70 -0.54 -8.14
C VAL A 11 -6.55 0.06 -8.92
N LYS A 12 -6.29 1.35 -8.71
CA LYS A 12 -5.23 2.08 -9.41
C LYS A 12 -3.81 1.69 -8.97
N ALA A 13 -3.67 1.03 -7.82
CA ALA A 13 -2.40 0.49 -7.38
C ALA A 13 -2.58 -0.63 -6.35
N SER A 14 -1.70 -1.62 -6.40
CA SER A 14 -1.56 -2.66 -5.38
C SER A 14 -0.09 -2.74 -4.97
N VAL A 15 0.20 -2.46 -3.70
CA VAL A 15 1.54 -2.55 -3.14
C VAL A 15 1.60 -3.70 -2.16
N SER A 16 2.46 -4.67 -2.45
CA SER A 16 2.80 -5.73 -1.51
C SER A 16 4.01 -5.30 -0.70
N LEU A 17 3.84 -5.17 0.63
CA LEU A 17 4.96 -5.00 1.57
C LEU A 17 5.38 -6.38 2.10
N PRO A 18 6.44 -7.01 1.56
CA PRO A 18 6.98 -8.25 2.12
C PRO A 18 7.58 -7.96 3.50
N SER A 19 7.43 -8.92 4.42
CA SER A 19 7.96 -8.82 5.79
C SER A 19 7.64 -7.48 6.43
N PHE A 20 6.34 -7.17 6.55
CA PHE A 20 5.84 -5.90 7.06
C PHE A 20 6.54 -5.49 8.37
N TYR A 21 6.71 -6.41 9.32
CA TYR A 21 7.36 -6.12 10.59
C TYR A 21 8.88 -5.85 10.52
N ASP A 22 9.57 -6.28 9.45
CA ASP A 22 10.99 -5.98 9.20
C ASP A 22 11.16 -4.63 8.49
N ASN A 23 10.24 -4.33 7.57
CA ASN A 23 10.35 -3.17 6.69
C ASN A 23 9.47 -1.99 7.11
N PHE A 24 8.70 -2.10 8.20
CA PHE A 24 7.80 -1.07 8.71
C PHE A 24 8.00 -0.85 10.20
N ASP A 25 8.38 0.38 10.55
CA ASP A 25 8.49 0.82 11.92
C ASP A 25 7.11 1.25 12.41
N MET A 26 6.50 0.42 13.26
CA MET A 26 5.19 0.69 13.85
C MET A 26 5.19 1.86 14.83
N ALA A 27 6.34 2.21 15.41
CA ALA A 27 6.43 3.30 16.38
C ALA A 27 6.42 4.68 15.70
N THR A 28 7.08 4.79 14.55
CA THR A 28 7.13 6.01 13.73
C THR A 28 6.11 6.01 12.60
N GLY A 29 5.50 4.86 12.31
CA GLY A 29 4.54 4.67 11.23
C GLY A 29 5.17 4.77 9.85
N LYS A 30 6.46 4.45 9.72
CA LYS A 30 7.22 4.64 8.47
C LYS A 30 7.81 3.34 7.98
N VAL A 31 7.89 3.21 6.66
CA VAL A 31 8.65 2.13 6.02
C VAL A 31 10.14 2.40 6.25
N THR A 32 10.83 1.47 6.89
CA THR A 32 12.28 1.57 7.17
C THR A 32 13.11 1.32 5.92
N ASN A 33 12.55 0.54 4.98
CA ASN A 33 13.20 0.20 3.73
C ASN A 33 12.90 1.24 2.65
N ALA A 34 13.95 1.95 2.22
CA ALA A 34 13.84 3.02 1.22
C ALA A 34 13.29 2.55 -0.13
N GLU A 35 13.55 1.31 -0.55
CA GLU A 35 13.02 0.77 -1.80
C GLU A 35 11.51 0.55 -1.73
N ILE A 36 11.01 0.08 -0.58
CA ILE A 36 9.58 -0.14 -0.36
C ILE A 36 8.86 1.18 -0.13
N ASP A 37 9.48 2.15 0.55
CA ASP A 37 8.96 3.50 0.71
C ASP A 37 8.77 4.19 -0.65
N THR A 38 9.73 4.01 -1.56
CA THR A 38 9.65 4.53 -2.93
C THR A 38 8.50 3.88 -3.71
N LYS A 39 8.41 2.53 -3.70
CA LYS A 39 7.30 1.82 -4.35
C LYS A 39 5.92 2.18 -3.77
N LEU A 40 5.85 2.39 -2.46
CA LEU A 40 4.62 2.80 -1.79
C LEU A 40 4.21 4.21 -2.24
N LYS A 41 5.15 5.16 -2.29
CA LYS A 41 4.89 6.51 -2.78
C LYS A 41 4.46 6.53 -4.24
N GLU A 42 5.17 5.81 -5.11
CA GLU A 42 4.81 5.71 -6.52
C GLU A 42 3.39 5.17 -6.71
N ALA A 43 3.02 4.11 -5.99
CA ALA A 43 1.68 3.55 -6.04
C ALA A 43 0.60 4.49 -5.48
N VAL A 44 0.91 5.25 -4.42
CA VAL A 44 0.00 6.30 -3.92
C VAL A 44 -0.15 7.41 -4.95
N GLU A 45 0.92 7.78 -5.65
CA GLU A 45 0.87 8.76 -6.75
C GLU A 45 0.02 8.26 -7.93
N THR A 46 0.06 6.97 -8.27
CA THR A 46 -0.83 6.41 -9.31
C THR A 46 -2.29 6.36 -8.88
N LEU A 47 -2.59 6.32 -7.57
CA LEU A 47 -3.96 6.40 -7.03
C LEU A 47 -4.54 7.81 -7.09
N ILE A 48 -3.72 8.84 -6.95
CA ILE A 48 -4.14 10.25 -6.91
C ILE A 48 -4.45 10.82 -8.32
N LYS A 49 -3.86 10.23 -9.37
CA LYS A 49 -4.06 10.63 -10.77
C LYS A 49 -5.35 10.08 -11.37
#